data_AF-G0QXT8-F1
#
_entry.id   AF-G0QXT8-F1
#
_cell.length_a   1.000
_cell.length_b   1.000
_cell.length_c   1.000
_cell.angle_alpha   90.00
_cell.angle_beta   90.00
_cell.angle_gamma   90.00
#
_symmetry.space_group_name_H-M   'P 1'
#
loop_
_entity.id
_entity.type
_entity.pdbx_description
1 polymer ?
#
loop_
_entity_poly.entity_id
_entity_poly.type
_entity_poly.pdbx_seq_one_letter_code
_entity_poly.pdbx_strand_id
1 'polypeptide(L)'
;MSSNYKDINDLPEKPKQMTLYTFYRDQELPKLKQYHPNAKNTEILRMISENLRQLSDKEREKLQDTFQQLKMKNGKAFQEWHEKYGEIEKKLLEKRKEKIQTRQENKQQSQPRQKSQSNKRQQSKDNKSVKTQDKQKGKSMDKKQEKNENEQKQKVVQKGKKMNSDATEANRQKKNSRRQSAEKQKRKSADKQKRQSSEKKK
;
A
#
# COMPACT_ATOMS: atom_id res chain seq x y z
N MET A 1 -28.70 14.55 -10.27
CA MET A 1 -27.81 14.00 -11.31
C MET A 1 -27.36 12.61 -10.87
N SER A 2 -28.09 11.55 -11.26
CA SER A 2 -27.66 10.18 -10.98
C SER A 2 -26.43 9.87 -11.83
N SER A 3 -25.33 9.43 -11.22
CA SER A 3 -24.11 9.14 -11.98
C SER A 3 -24.29 7.90 -12.85
N ASN A 4 -23.97 7.97 -14.15
CA ASN A 4 -24.13 6.86 -15.11
C ASN A 4 -23.14 5.69 -14.92
N TYR A 5 -22.25 5.75 -13.91
CA TYR A 5 -21.24 4.73 -13.65
C TYR A 5 -21.84 3.54 -12.89
N LYS A 6 -21.71 2.33 -13.43
CA LYS A 6 -22.27 1.11 -12.82
C LYS A 6 -21.24 0.39 -11.94
N ASP A 7 -19.97 0.42 -12.35
CA ASP A 7 -18.85 -0.17 -11.63
C ASP A 7 -17.67 0.81 -11.52
N ILE A 8 -16.73 0.51 -10.63
CA ILE A 8 -15.52 1.33 -10.42
C ILE A 8 -14.64 1.40 -11.68
N ASN A 9 -14.72 0.37 -12.54
CA ASN A 9 -13.97 0.32 -13.79
C ASN A 9 -14.54 1.26 -14.87
N ASP A 10 -15.76 1.77 -14.68
CA ASP A 10 -16.38 2.72 -15.61
C ASP A 10 -15.90 4.16 -15.36
N LEU A 11 -15.26 4.42 -14.21
CA LEU A 11 -14.75 5.76 -13.88
C LEU A 11 -13.51 6.08 -14.75
N PRO A 12 -13.31 7.35 -15.14
CA PRO A 12 -12.07 7.76 -15.78
C PRO A 12 -10.84 7.41 -14.93
N GLU A 13 -9.73 7.03 -15.57
CA GLU A 13 -8.52 6.60 -14.87
C GLU A 13 -8.04 7.70 -13.91
N LYS A 14 -7.83 7.31 -12.65
CA LYS A 14 -7.35 8.20 -11.59
C LYS A 14 -5.92 8.65 -11.91
N PRO A 15 -5.61 9.96 -11.87
CA PRO A 15 -4.24 10.43 -12.05
C PRO A 15 -3.28 9.75 -11.07
N LYS A 16 -2.17 9.22 -11.59
CA LYS A 16 -1.20 8.47 -10.78
C LYS A 16 -0.37 9.43 -9.92
N GLN A 17 -0.28 9.15 -8.63
CA GLN A 17 0.65 9.84 -7.74
C GLN A 17 2.07 9.38 -8.05
N MET A 18 2.93 10.32 -8.40
CA MET A 18 4.30 10.03 -8.80
C MET A 18 5.29 10.44 -7.72
N THR A 19 6.26 9.57 -7.48
CA THR A 19 7.45 9.82 -6.65
C THR A 19 8.65 10.17 -7.52
N LEU A 20 9.70 10.74 -6.94
CA LEU A 20 10.94 11.06 -7.67
C LEU A 20 11.54 9.81 -8.31
N TYR A 21 11.55 8.69 -7.58
CA TYR A 21 12.05 7.41 -8.09
C TYR A 21 11.23 6.92 -9.28
N THR A 22 9.89 6.93 -9.20
CA THR A 22 9.05 6.48 -10.32
C THR A 22 9.20 7.38 -11.54
N PHE A 23 9.35 8.70 -11.34
CA PHE A 23 9.63 9.64 -12.43
C PHE A 23 10.95 9.33 -13.13
N TYR A 24 12.03 9.14 -12.35
CA TYR A 24 13.34 8.79 -12.89
C TYR A 24 13.34 7.41 -13.57
N ARG A 25 12.67 6.43 -12.95
CA ARG A 25 12.50 5.08 -13.52
C ARG A 25 11.84 5.14 -14.88
N ASP A 26 10.77 5.92 -15.04
CA ASP A 26 10.04 5.96 -16.30
C ASP A 26 10.88 6.58 -17.44
N GLN A 27 11.89 7.40 -17.11
CA GLN A 27 12.86 7.93 -18.06
C GLN A 27 14.01 6.97 -18.38
N GLU A 28 14.52 6.25 -17.37
CA GLU A 28 15.73 5.42 -17.51
C GLU A 28 15.43 3.95 -17.90
N LEU A 29 14.28 3.43 -17.50
CA LEU A 29 13.87 2.05 -17.81
C LEU A 29 13.90 1.73 -19.31
N PRO A 30 13.35 2.56 -20.23
CA PRO A 30 13.42 2.26 -21.66
C PRO A 30 14.86 2.27 -22.18
N LYS A 31 15.72 3.18 -21.69
CA LYS A 31 17.14 3.26 -22.08
C LYS A 31 17.88 2.00 -21.65
N LEU A 32 17.77 1.62 -20.38
CA LEU A 32 18.45 0.44 -19.85
C LEU A 32 17.93 -0.86 -20.46
N LYS A 33 16.63 -0.95 -20.80
CA LYS A 33 16.10 -2.09 -21.56
C LYS A 33 16.66 -2.18 -22.97
N GLN A 34 16.96 -1.04 -23.60
CA GLN A 34 17.59 -1.03 -24.92
C GLN A 34 19.04 -1.52 -24.85
N TYR A 35 19.80 -1.13 -23.83
CA TYR A 35 21.18 -1.58 -23.63
C TYR A 35 21.28 -3.01 -23.09
N HIS A 36 20.28 -3.46 -22.32
CA HIS A 36 20.25 -4.78 -21.69
C HIS A 36 18.93 -5.52 -22.00
N PRO A 37 18.69 -5.90 -23.28
CA PRO A 37 17.42 -6.48 -23.69
C PRO A 37 17.13 -7.84 -23.03
N ASN A 38 18.18 -8.58 -22.65
CA ASN A 38 18.07 -9.89 -22.00
C ASN A 38 18.07 -9.83 -20.47
N ALA A 39 18.31 -8.65 -19.88
CA ALA A 39 18.34 -8.52 -18.43
C ALA A 39 16.92 -8.59 -17.85
N LYS A 40 16.81 -9.17 -16.65
CA LYS A 40 15.52 -9.23 -15.96
C LYS A 40 15.12 -7.83 -15.52
N ASN A 41 13.83 -7.53 -15.53
CA ASN A 41 13.30 -6.24 -15.05
C ASN A 41 13.82 -5.91 -13.63
N THR A 42 13.96 -6.90 -12.75
CA THR A 42 14.48 -6.71 -11.38
C THR A 42 15.92 -6.20 -11.37
N GLU A 43 16.78 -6.69 -12.26
CA GLU A 43 18.18 -6.25 -12.38
C GLU A 43 18.23 -4.81 -12.91
N ILE A 44 17.42 -4.50 -13.92
CA ILE A 44 17.31 -3.14 -14.46
C ILE A 44 16.82 -2.15 -13.40
N LEU A 45 15.79 -2.50 -12.63
CA LEU A 45 15.28 -1.65 -11.55
C LEU A 45 16.32 -1.43 -10.44
N ARG A 46 17.18 -2.42 -10.18
CA ARG A 46 18.32 -2.27 -9.27
C ARG A 46 19.34 -1.26 -9.83
N MET A 47 19.71 -1.39 -11.11
CA MET A 47 20.61 -0.43 -11.79
C MET A 47 20.05 1.00 -11.72
N ILE A 48 18.75 1.20 -11.99
CA ILE A 48 18.11 2.52 -11.86
C ILE A 48 18.24 3.09 -10.45
N SER A 49 18.06 2.24 -9.44
CA SER A 49 18.14 2.66 -8.04
C SER A 49 19.57 3.03 -7.63
N GLU A 50 20.55 2.31 -8.15
CA GLU A 50 21.98 2.59 -7.97
C GLU A 50 22.38 3.88 -8.70
N ASN A 51 21.99 4.05 -9.96
CA ASN A 51 22.24 5.25 -10.77
C ASN A 51 21.68 6.50 -10.08
N LEU A 52 20.44 6.45 -9.58
CA LEU A 52 19.81 7.57 -8.86
C LEU A 52 20.62 8.01 -7.62
N ARG A 53 21.24 7.06 -6.92
CA ARG A 53 22.09 7.33 -5.75
C ARG A 53 23.44 7.94 -6.14
N GLN A 54 23.96 7.55 -7.31
CA GLN A 54 25.24 7.98 -7.84
C GLN A 54 25.18 9.31 -8.62
N LEU A 55 23.98 9.81 -8.95
CA LEU A 55 23.83 11.13 -9.57
C LEU A 55 24.55 12.21 -8.77
N SER A 56 25.23 13.11 -9.49
CA SER A 56 25.83 14.29 -8.89
C SER A 56 24.76 15.20 -8.29
N ASP A 57 25.14 16.04 -7.32
CA ASP A 57 24.20 16.95 -6.66
C ASP A 57 23.52 17.90 -7.67
N LYS A 58 24.26 18.36 -8.69
CA LYS A 58 23.73 19.22 -9.76
C LYS A 58 22.67 18.52 -10.62
N GLU A 59 22.87 17.24 -10.94
CA GLU A 59 21.89 16.46 -11.71
C GLU A 59 20.67 16.12 -10.87
N ARG A 60 20.89 15.79 -9.59
CA ARG A 60 19.83 15.51 -8.65
C ARG A 60 18.94 16.73 -8.43
N GLU A 61 19.51 17.93 -8.35
CA GLU A 61 18.77 19.18 -8.25
C GLU A 61 17.89 19.43 -9.47
N LYS A 62 18.45 19.31 -10.69
CA LYS A 62 17.67 19.43 -11.95
C LYS A 62 16.53 18.40 -12.03
N LEU A 63 16.80 17.16 -11.62
CA LEU A 63 15.79 16.10 -11.57
C LEU A 63 14.70 16.42 -10.55
N GLN A 64 15.07 16.98 -9.40
CA GLN A 64 14.13 17.37 -8.37
C GLN A 64 13.25 18.54 -8.82
N ASP A 65 13.79 19.55 -9.50
CA ASP A 65 13.03 20.69 -10.02
C ASP A 65 12.00 20.26 -11.06
N THR A 66 12.44 19.46 -12.04
CA THR A 66 11.53 18.91 -13.07
C THR A 66 10.44 18.04 -12.45
N PHE A 67 10.81 17.20 -11.46
CA PHE A 67 9.85 16.41 -10.70
C PHE A 67 8.84 17.28 -9.94
N GLN A 68 9.27 18.37 -9.29
CA GLN A 68 8.38 19.26 -8.56
C GLN A 68 7.37 19.94 -9.49
N GLN A 69 7.80 20.43 -10.65
CA GLN A 69 6.90 21.01 -11.65
C GLN A 69 5.84 20.01 -12.11
N LEU A 70 6.25 18.78 -12.41
CA LEU A 70 5.34 17.73 -12.85
C LEU A 70 4.39 17.29 -11.72
N LYS A 71 4.89 17.20 -10.48
CA LYS A 71 4.07 16.92 -9.30
C LYS A 71 3.00 17.97 -9.08
N MET A 72 3.30 19.26 -9.31
CA MET A 72 2.30 20.33 -9.23
C MET A 72 1.22 20.19 -10.30
N LYS A 73 1.61 19.91 -11.55
CA LYS A 73 0.65 19.69 -12.65
C LYS A 73 -0.26 18.48 -12.37
N ASN A 74 0.32 17.36 -11.98
CA ASN A 74 -0.45 16.15 -11.64
C ASN A 74 -1.30 16.34 -10.37
N GLY A 75 -0.85 17.14 -9.41
CA GLY A 75 -1.62 17.47 -8.21
C GLY A 75 -2.94 18.17 -8.53
N LYS A 76 -2.93 19.11 -9.49
CA LYS A 76 -4.15 19.78 -9.96
C LYS A 76 -5.11 18.80 -10.63
N ALA A 77 -4.60 17.99 -11.56
CA ALA A 77 -5.41 16.96 -12.22
C ALA A 77 -6.01 15.95 -11.22
N PHE A 78 -5.23 15.56 -10.22
CA PHE A 78 -5.71 14.67 -9.15
C PHE A 78 -6.81 15.32 -8.32
N GLN A 79 -6.69 16.60 -8.00
CA GLN A 79 -7.70 17.34 -7.26
C GLN A 79 -8.99 17.47 -8.07
N GLU A 80 -8.91 17.88 -9.33
CA GLU A 80 -10.08 17.98 -10.23
C GLU A 80 -10.79 16.63 -10.40
N TRP A 81 -10.01 15.55 -10.54
CA TRP A 81 -10.56 14.20 -10.59
C TRP A 81 -11.27 13.83 -9.29
N HIS A 82 -10.67 14.15 -8.14
CA HIS A 82 -11.24 13.85 -6.83
C HIS A 82 -12.52 14.65 -6.57
N GLU A 83 -12.58 15.92 -6.97
CA GLU A 83 -13.79 16.75 -6.86
C GLU A 83 -14.94 16.21 -7.72
N LYS A 84 -14.65 15.75 -8.94
CA LYS A 84 -15.66 15.22 -9.86
C LYS A 84 -16.11 13.80 -9.54
N TYR A 85 -15.19 12.93 -9.14
CA TYR A 85 -15.41 11.49 -9.07
C TYR A 85 -15.22 10.89 -7.67
N GLY A 86 -14.69 11.63 -6.69
CA GLY A 86 -14.35 11.09 -5.37
C GLY A 86 -15.54 10.52 -4.60
N GLU A 87 -16.69 11.20 -4.62
CA GLU A 87 -17.91 10.69 -3.99
C GLU A 87 -18.49 9.46 -4.71
N ILE A 88 -18.38 9.45 -6.05
CA ILE A 88 -18.86 8.35 -6.89
C ILE A 88 -18.00 7.10 -6.64
N GLU A 89 -16.67 7.25 -6.63
CA GLU A 89 -15.69 6.19 -6.32
C GLU A 89 -16.01 5.58 -4.95
N LYS A 90 -16.26 6.41 -3.92
CA LYS A 90 -16.57 5.95 -2.57
C LYS A 90 -17.86 5.13 -2.52
N LYS A 91 -18.96 5.61 -3.13
CA LYS A 91 -20.24 4.89 -3.16
C LYS A 91 -20.14 3.54 -3.88
N LEU A 92 -19.40 3.48 -4.99
CA LEU A 92 -19.19 2.23 -5.72
C LEU A 92 -18.33 1.23 -4.92
N LEU A 93 -17.30 1.70 -4.21
CA LEU A 93 -16.48 0.86 -3.33
C LEU A 93 -17.28 0.28 -2.16
N GLU A 94 -18.13 1.08 -1.52
CA GLU A 94 -19.01 0.63 -0.43
C GLU A 94 -19.97 -0.45 -0.93
N LYS A 95 -20.66 -0.20 -2.04
CA LYS A 95 -21.55 -1.19 -2.69
C LYS A 95 -20.81 -2.48 -3.07
N ARG A 96 -19.54 -2.39 -3.50
CA ARG A 96 -18.72 -3.56 -3.81
C ARG A 96 -18.35 -4.34 -2.55
N LYS A 97 -18.00 -3.65 -1.46
CA LYS A 97 -17.70 -4.27 -0.16
C LYS A 97 -18.92 -4.98 0.42
N GLU A 98 -20.08 -4.34 0.40
CA GLU A 98 -21.35 -4.93 0.84
C GLU A 98 -21.65 -6.22 0.08
N LYS A 99 -21.58 -6.20 -1.26
CA LYS A 99 -21.77 -7.40 -2.08
C LYS A 99 -20.79 -8.54 -1.73
N ILE A 100 -19.53 -8.22 -1.45
CA ILE A 100 -18.53 -9.23 -1.04
C ILE A 100 -18.89 -9.79 0.33
N GLN A 101 -19.29 -8.93 1.27
CA GLN A 101 -19.68 -9.34 2.61
C GLN A 101 -20.91 -10.26 2.60
N THR A 102 -21.99 -9.87 1.90
CA THR A 102 -23.20 -10.71 1.76
C THR A 102 -22.89 -12.07 1.13
N ARG A 103 -21.98 -12.12 0.15
CA ARG A 103 -21.53 -13.40 -0.44
C ARG A 103 -20.78 -14.27 0.57
N GLN A 104 -19.99 -13.68 1.45
CA GLN A 104 -19.28 -14.42 2.50
C GLN A 104 -20.26 -14.96 3.55
N GLU A 105 -21.23 -14.16 3.99
CA GLU A 105 -22.27 -14.55 4.95
C GLU A 105 -23.14 -15.69 4.38
N ASN A 106 -23.63 -15.57 3.15
CA ASN A 106 -24.40 -16.62 2.49
C ASN A 106 -23.61 -17.94 2.32
N LYS A 107 -22.29 -17.88 2.11
CA LYS A 107 -21.42 -19.06 1.98
C LYS A 107 -21.18 -19.76 3.32
N GLN A 108 -21.24 -19.03 4.43
CA GLN A 108 -21.17 -19.62 5.78
C GLN A 108 -22.49 -20.29 6.17
N GLN A 109 -23.63 -19.74 5.73
CA GLN A 109 -24.96 -20.27 6.02
C GLN A 109 -25.31 -21.52 5.17
N SER A 110 -24.64 -21.72 4.03
CA SER A 110 -24.89 -22.81 3.09
C SER A 110 -23.92 -24.00 3.20
N GLN A 111 -23.16 -24.13 4.30
CA GLN A 111 -22.42 -25.38 4.58
C GLN A 111 -23.42 -26.51 4.90
N PRO A 112 -23.56 -27.56 4.06
CA PRO A 112 -24.42 -28.68 4.39
C PRO A 112 -23.80 -29.47 5.53
N ARG A 113 -24.53 -29.54 6.65
CA ARG A 113 -24.37 -30.61 7.65
C ARG A 113 -24.71 -31.95 6.98
N GLN A 114 -23.77 -32.54 6.25
CA GLN A 114 -23.83 -33.96 5.88
C GLN A 114 -22.49 -34.64 6.17
N LYS A 115 -22.29 -34.92 7.47
CA LYS A 115 -21.41 -36.01 7.93
C LYS A 115 -22.18 -36.86 8.94
N SER A 116 -23.09 -37.67 8.43
CA SER A 116 -23.73 -38.80 9.11
C SER A 116 -24.68 -39.40 8.06
N GLN A 117 -24.54 -40.59 7.50
CA GLN A 117 -23.84 -41.80 7.88
C GLN A 117 -23.51 -42.56 6.57
N SER A 118 -22.28 -43.00 6.35
CA SER A 118 -22.01 -44.11 5.43
C SER A 118 -21.55 -45.30 6.26
N ASN A 119 -22.52 -46.11 6.68
CA ASN A 119 -22.25 -47.39 7.32
C ASN A 119 -21.96 -48.42 6.22
N LYS A 120 -20.74 -48.96 6.24
CA LYS A 120 -20.44 -50.39 6.16
C LYS A 120 -21.06 -51.20 5.00
N ARG A 121 -20.24 -51.56 4.01
CA ARG A 121 -20.31 -52.90 3.39
C ARG A 121 -18.92 -53.43 3.06
N GLN A 122 -18.64 -54.58 3.67
CA GLN A 122 -17.44 -55.40 3.57
C GLN A 122 -17.41 -56.24 2.28
N GLN A 123 -16.18 -56.46 1.77
CA GLN A 123 -15.59 -57.68 1.20
C GLN A 123 -16.05 -58.28 -0.15
N SER A 124 -15.09 -58.39 -1.07
CA SER A 124 -14.54 -59.62 -1.72
C SER A 124 -13.43 -59.17 -2.70
N LYS A 125 -12.13 -59.47 -2.51
CA LYS A 125 -11.38 -60.68 -2.93
C LYS A 125 -11.80 -61.24 -4.30
N ASP A 126 -11.05 -60.97 -5.37
CA ASP A 126 -10.01 -61.87 -5.92
C ASP A 126 -9.43 -61.41 -7.28
N ASN A 127 -8.10 -61.57 -7.43
CA ASN A 127 -7.27 -61.73 -8.65
C ASN A 127 -7.23 -60.58 -9.69
N LYS A 128 -6.12 -60.19 -10.33
CA LYS A 128 -4.93 -60.94 -10.76
C LYS A 128 -3.81 -59.95 -11.17
N SER A 129 -2.58 -60.29 -10.80
CA SER A 129 -1.28 -59.95 -11.42
C SER A 129 -1.29 -59.17 -12.75
N VAL A 130 -0.61 -58.01 -12.81
CA VAL A 130 0.50 -57.77 -13.76
C VAL A 130 1.53 -56.84 -13.12
N LYS A 131 2.77 -57.29 -13.26
CA LYS A 131 4.06 -56.77 -12.80
C LYS A 131 4.54 -55.65 -13.72
N THR A 132 4.85 -54.48 -13.14
CA THR A 132 5.84 -53.56 -13.73
C THR A 132 6.68 -52.95 -12.63
N GLN A 133 7.93 -53.39 -12.55
CA GLN A 133 9.00 -52.72 -11.84
C GLN A 133 9.39 -51.47 -12.64
N ASP A 134 9.42 -50.30 -12.02
CA ASP A 134 10.63 -49.47 -12.11
C ASP A 134 10.69 -48.41 -11.00
N LYS A 135 11.94 -48.07 -10.70
CA LYS A 135 12.54 -47.22 -9.67
C LYS A 135 11.76 -45.98 -9.22
N GLN A 136 11.81 -45.71 -7.91
CA GLN A 136 12.60 -44.62 -7.30
C GLN A 136 12.34 -44.63 -5.77
N LYS A 137 13.27 -45.16 -4.97
CA LYS A 137 14.23 -44.39 -4.13
C LYS A 137 13.62 -43.17 -3.44
N GLY A 138 13.54 -43.21 -2.10
CA GLY A 138 13.60 -42.00 -1.26
C GLY A 138 12.40 -41.65 -0.39
N LYS A 139 11.94 -42.57 0.47
CA LYS A 139 11.59 -42.22 1.87
C LYS A 139 12.88 -41.62 2.48
N SER A 140 12.93 -40.61 3.33
CA SER A 140 12.01 -40.08 4.33
C SER A 140 12.82 -38.99 5.07
N MET A 141 12.27 -37.80 5.33
CA MET A 141 12.56 -37.04 6.55
C MET A 141 11.71 -35.77 6.63
N ASP A 142 11.45 -35.35 7.87
CA ASP A 142 10.94 -34.04 8.28
C ASP A 142 9.47 -33.68 8.05
N LYS A 143 8.61 -34.38 8.80
CA LYS A 143 7.30 -33.88 9.23
C LYS A 143 7.30 -33.34 10.68
N LYS A 144 8.41 -32.72 11.11
CA LYS A 144 8.57 -32.18 12.48
C LYS A 144 9.06 -30.72 12.58
N GLN A 145 9.31 -30.02 11.46
CA GLN A 145 9.72 -28.59 11.48
C GLN A 145 8.58 -27.59 11.24
N GLU A 146 7.38 -28.01 10.82
CA GLU A 146 6.30 -27.08 10.43
C GLU A 146 5.46 -26.54 11.62
N LYS A 147 5.76 -26.95 12.86
CA LYS A 147 5.08 -26.41 14.06
C LYS A 147 5.82 -25.23 14.73
N ASN A 148 7.08 -24.96 14.40
CA ASN A 148 7.85 -23.90 15.07
C ASN A 148 7.84 -22.53 14.35
N GLU A 149 7.52 -22.47 13.05
CA GLU A 149 7.48 -21.19 12.34
C GLU A 149 6.21 -20.35 12.60
N ASN A 150 5.13 -20.97 13.06
CA ASN A 150 3.87 -20.26 13.26
C ASN A 150 3.83 -19.46 14.59
N GLU A 151 4.61 -19.87 15.60
CA GLU A 151 4.76 -19.10 16.85
C GLU A 151 5.71 -17.90 16.72
N GLN A 152 6.73 -17.99 15.86
CA GLN A 152 7.62 -16.84 15.59
C GLN A 152 6.92 -15.72 14.80
N LYS A 153 5.98 -16.06 13.90
CA LYS A 153 5.22 -15.05 13.14
C LYS A 153 4.23 -14.24 13.98
N GLN A 154 3.70 -14.79 15.09
CA GLN A 154 2.81 -14.03 15.98
C GLN A 154 3.54 -13.04 16.89
N LYS A 155 4.80 -13.32 17.30
CA LYS A 155 5.59 -12.37 18.10
C LYS A 155 6.09 -11.16 17.32
N VAL A 156 6.30 -11.27 16.01
CA VAL A 156 6.73 -10.13 15.14
C VAL A 156 5.58 -9.13 14.91
N VAL A 157 4.34 -9.61 14.83
CA VAL A 157 3.16 -8.73 14.61
C VAL A 157 2.85 -7.85 15.83
N GLN A 158 3.14 -8.31 17.06
CA GLN A 158 2.99 -7.46 18.26
C GLN A 158 4.09 -6.41 18.41
N LYS A 159 5.33 -6.70 17.96
CA LYS A 159 6.44 -5.72 18.02
C LYS A 159 6.28 -4.59 16.98
N GLY A 160 5.64 -4.86 15.83
CA GLY A 160 5.34 -3.85 14.82
C GLY A 160 4.23 -2.85 15.19
N LYS A 161 3.30 -3.22 16.08
CA LYS A 161 2.24 -2.30 16.53
C LYS A 161 2.71 -1.25 17.53
N LYS A 162 3.75 -1.52 18.32
CA LYS A 162 4.30 -0.54 19.28
C LYS A 162 5.16 0.55 18.65
N MET A 163 5.81 0.31 17.50
CA MET A 163 6.66 1.35 16.88
C MET A 163 5.89 2.47 16.17
N ASN A 164 4.61 2.26 15.83
CA ASN A 164 3.80 3.28 15.16
C ASN A 164 3.09 4.24 16.12
N SER A 165 2.95 3.92 17.41
CA SER A 165 2.39 4.86 18.40
C SER A 165 3.38 5.97 18.74
N ASP A 166 4.66 5.64 18.89
CA ASP A 166 5.69 6.60 19.34
C ASP A 166 6.01 7.66 18.29
N ALA A 167 5.99 7.29 17.00
CA ALA A 167 6.19 8.22 15.89
C ALA A 167 5.03 9.24 15.76
N THR A 168 3.80 8.85 16.10
CA THR A 168 2.65 9.76 16.10
C THR A 168 2.66 10.73 17.27
N GLU A 169 3.20 10.34 18.42
CA GLU A 169 3.27 11.17 19.63
C GLU A 169 4.32 12.28 19.50
N ALA A 170 5.50 11.97 18.96
CA ALA A 170 6.56 12.96 18.72
C ALA A 170 6.13 14.07 17.74
N ASN A 171 5.29 13.74 16.75
CA ASN A 171 4.80 14.71 15.77
C ASN A 171 3.65 15.57 16.34
N ARG A 172 2.91 15.06 17.33
CA ARG A 172 1.86 15.80 18.06
C ARG A 172 2.48 16.84 19.01
N GLN A 173 3.58 16.49 19.69
CA GLN A 173 4.32 17.40 20.56
C GLN A 173 4.95 18.58 19.77
N LYS A 174 5.54 18.34 18.59
CA LYS A 174 6.08 19.41 17.72
C LYS A 174 5.02 20.39 17.20
N LYS A 175 3.78 19.94 16.97
CA LYS A 175 2.68 20.84 16.55
C LYS A 175 2.20 21.73 17.70
N ASN A 176 2.17 21.23 18.94
CA ASN A 176 1.77 22.02 20.09
C ASN A 176 2.78 23.10 20.46
N SER A 177 4.09 22.83 20.37
CA SER A 177 5.12 23.84 20.66
C SER A 177 5.11 25.01 19.67
N ARG A 178 4.88 24.74 18.37
CA ARG A 178 4.72 25.79 17.34
C ARG A 178 3.47 26.65 17.56
N ARG A 179 2.35 26.07 18.03
CA ARG A 179 1.15 26.85 18.36
C ARG A 179 1.40 27.78 19.55
N GLN A 180 2.06 27.28 20.60
CA GLN A 180 2.38 28.09 21.78
C GLN A 180 3.36 29.23 21.46
N SER A 181 4.35 29.02 20.59
CA SER A 181 5.28 30.10 20.20
C SER A 181 4.59 31.19 19.37
N ALA A 182 3.68 30.80 18.46
CA ALA A 182 2.91 31.73 17.64
C ALA A 182 1.93 32.57 18.49
N GLU A 183 1.26 31.94 19.46
CA GLU A 183 0.39 32.62 20.43
C GLU A 183 1.16 33.67 21.25
N LYS A 184 2.37 33.33 21.71
CA LYS A 184 3.22 34.23 22.50
C LYS A 184 3.71 35.43 21.70
N GLN A 185 3.99 35.25 20.40
CA GLN A 185 4.34 36.36 19.50
C GLN A 185 3.16 37.30 19.26
N LYS A 186 1.94 36.76 19.04
CA LYS A 186 0.72 37.58 18.86
C LYS A 186 0.40 38.44 20.09
N ARG A 187 0.57 37.90 21.31
CA ARG A 187 0.36 38.66 22.55
C ARG A 187 1.36 39.81 22.69
N LYS A 188 2.64 39.57 22.37
CA LYS A 188 3.68 40.63 22.40
C LYS A 188 3.40 41.76 21.40
N SER A 189 2.91 41.44 20.21
CA SER A 189 2.56 42.46 19.20
C SER A 189 1.33 43.27 19.61
N ALA A 190 0.31 42.63 20.19
CA ALA A 190 -0.90 43.31 20.65
C ALA A 190 -0.59 44.29 21.80
N ASP A 191 0.26 43.89 22.74
CA ASP A 191 0.63 44.73 23.89
C ASP A 191 1.48 45.94 23.45
N LYS A 192 2.36 45.76 22.45
CA LYS A 192 3.12 46.86 21.84
C LYS A 192 2.21 47.88 21.14
N GLN A 193 1.20 47.43 20.41
CA GLN A 193 0.22 48.32 19.77
C GLN A 193 -0.60 49.09 20.81
N LYS A 194 -0.97 48.45 21.91
CA LYS A 194 -1.72 49.10 22.99
C LYS A 194 -0.92 50.23 23.65
N ARG A 195 0.38 50.02 23.92
CA ARG A 195 1.28 51.06 24.45
C ARG A 195 1.44 52.25 23.50
N GLN A 196 1.61 51.99 22.20
CA GLN A 196 1.72 53.06 21.19
C GLN A 196 0.43 53.88 21.06
N SER A 197 -0.74 53.26 21.25
CA SER A 197 -2.03 53.96 21.22
C SER A 197 -2.29 54.83 22.46
N SER A 198 -1.69 54.50 23.62
CA SER A 198 -1.78 55.32 24.84
C SER A 198 -0.84 56.53 24.84
N GLU A 199 0.31 56.45 24.16
CA GLU A 199 1.23 57.60 24.03
C GLU A 199 0.70 58.68 23.07
N LYS A 200 -0.09 58.30 22.05
CA LYS A 200 -0.71 59.27 21.11
C LYS A 200 -1.93 60.01 21.68
N LYS A 201 -2.35 59.70 22.91
CA LYS A 201 -3.49 60.34 23.60
C LYS A 201 -3.08 61.30 24.71
N LYS A 202 -1.78 61.55 24.88
CA LYS A 202 -1.24 62.65 25.68
C LYS A 202 -0.79 63.76 24.73
#